data_AF-A0A382NJN0-F1
#
_entry.id   AF-A0A382NJN0-F1
#
_cell.length_a   1.000
_cell.length_b   1.000
_cell.length_c   1.000
_cell.angle_alpha   90.00
_cell.angle_beta   90.00
_cell.angle_gamma   90.00
#
_symmetry.space_group_name_H-M   'P 1'
#
loop_
_entity.id
_entity.type
_entity.pdbx_description
1 polymer ?
#
loop_
_entity_poly.entity_id
_entity_poly.type
_entity_poly.pdbx_seq_one_letter_code
_entity_poly.pdbx_strand_id
1 'polypeptide(L)'
;MNKENDTDSTPSNFIREIVKEDIASNKWEGRICTRFPPEPNGFLHIGHAKSICLNFGLAIEYGGTCNLRFDDTNPLKEEDIYVQSIIEDIKWLGFSWEDKIFYTSEYFDQLYDWAIYLIKKDVAYVDDLDADKIREYRGTPTQPGKNSPFRNRSVEENLDLFKRMK
;
A
#
# COMPACT_ATOMS: atom_id res chain seq x y z
N MET A 1 -30.67 -15.19 -38.40
CA MET A 1 -29.34 -14.56 -38.37
C MET A 1 -29.19 -13.91 -37.01
N ASN A 2 -28.58 -14.63 -36.07
CA ASN A 2 -28.30 -14.11 -34.73
C ASN A 2 -27.13 -13.14 -34.85
N LYS A 3 -27.34 -11.89 -34.41
CA LYS A 3 -26.23 -10.97 -34.16
C LYS A 3 -25.49 -11.50 -32.94
N GLU A 4 -24.25 -11.91 -33.15
CA GLU A 4 -23.28 -12.05 -32.06
C GLU A 4 -23.17 -10.66 -31.40
N ASN A 5 -23.60 -10.57 -30.14
CA ASN A 5 -23.34 -9.40 -29.33
C ASN A 5 -21.85 -9.41 -29.00
N ASP A 6 -21.11 -8.63 -29.77
CA ASP A 6 -19.75 -8.20 -29.44
C ASP A 6 -19.80 -7.45 -28.10
N THR A 7 -19.53 -8.18 -27.01
CA THR A 7 -19.64 -7.71 -25.62
C THR A 7 -18.28 -7.40 -25.02
N ASP A 8 -17.24 -7.25 -25.84
CA ASP A 8 -15.91 -6.91 -25.36
C ASP A 8 -15.66 -5.39 -25.43
N SER A 9 -16.47 -4.63 -24.68
CA SER A 9 -16.28 -3.18 -24.55
C SER A 9 -15.75 -2.79 -23.17
N THR A 10 -14.89 -3.62 -22.59
CA THR A 10 -14.20 -3.22 -21.35
C THR A 10 -13.35 -1.99 -21.67
N PRO A 11 -13.59 -0.81 -21.04
CA PRO A 11 -12.87 0.40 -21.40
C PRO A 11 -11.36 0.20 -21.21
N SER A 12 -10.58 0.25 -22.29
CA SER A 12 -9.12 0.10 -22.18
C SER A 12 -8.54 1.29 -21.39
N ASN A 13 -7.56 0.98 -20.54
CA ASN A 13 -6.79 1.95 -19.79
C ASN A 13 -5.31 1.50 -19.78
N PHE A 14 -4.39 2.42 -19.53
CA PHE A 14 -2.96 2.13 -19.61
C PHE A 14 -2.49 1.02 -18.64
N ILE A 15 -3.18 0.80 -17.51
CA ILE A 15 -2.83 -0.26 -16.55
C ILE A 15 -3.16 -1.63 -17.15
N ARG A 16 -4.29 -1.76 -17.87
CA ARG A 16 -4.63 -3.00 -18.58
C ARG A 16 -3.60 -3.34 -19.65
N GLU A 17 -3.13 -2.35 -20.40
CA GLU A 17 -2.11 -2.60 -21.42
C GLU A 17 -0.79 -3.08 -20.79
N ILE A 18 -0.36 -2.50 -19.67
CA ILE A 18 0.80 -2.99 -18.90
C ILE A 18 0.58 -4.43 -18.42
N VAL A 19 -0.61 -4.75 -17.90
CA VAL A 19 -0.94 -6.11 -17.44
C VAL A 19 -0.91 -7.11 -18.59
N LYS A 20 -1.47 -6.76 -19.75
CA LYS A 20 -1.43 -7.61 -20.95
C LYS A 20 -0.01 -7.87 -21.42
N GLU A 21 0.85 -6.85 -21.43
CA GLU A 21 2.27 -6.98 -21.79
C GLU A 21 3.03 -7.87 -20.79
N ASP A 22 2.83 -7.69 -19.49
CA ASP A 22 3.47 -8.50 -18.45
C ASP A 22 2.99 -9.98 -18.50
N ILE A 23 1.72 -10.23 -18.85
CA ILE A 23 1.19 -11.58 -19.09
C ILE A 23 1.77 -12.19 -20.36
N ALA A 24 1.78 -11.45 -21.48
CA ALA A 24 2.29 -11.91 -22.77
C ALA A 24 3.80 -12.24 -22.73
N SER A 25 4.56 -11.50 -21.93
CA SER A 25 5.98 -11.76 -21.69
C SER A 25 6.25 -12.82 -20.61
N ASN A 26 5.20 -13.36 -19.98
CA ASN A 26 5.27 -14.35 -18.91
C ASN A 26 6.16 -13.92 -17.70
N LYS A 27 6.22 -12.62 -17.42
CA LYS A 27 7.17 -12.03 -16.47
C LYS A 27 7.01 -12.55 -15.03
N TRP A 28 5.78 -12.82 -14.63
CA TRP A 28 5.43 -13.31 -13.29
C TRP A 28 4.75 -14.68 -13.33
N GLU A 29 5.14 -15.51 -14.29
CA GLU A 29 4.45 -16.78 -14.60
C GLU A 29 2.95 -16.53 -14.93
N GLY A 30 2.66 -15.36 -15.51
CA GLY A 30 1.30 -14.91 -15.84
C GLY A 30 0.43 -14.52 -14.64
N ARG A 31 0.96 -14.51 -13.41
CA ARG A 31 0.17 -14.23 -12.21
C ARG A 31 -0.15 -12.74 -12.03
N ILE A 32 -1.40 -12.46 -11.68
CA ILE A 32 -1.88 -11.13 -11.28
C ILE A 32 -2.31 -11.16 -9.81
N CYS A 33 -1.78 -10.22 -9.03
CA CYS A 33 -2.15 -10.00 -7.64
C CYS A 33 -2.28 -8.50 -7.38
N THR A 34 -3.50 -8.01 -7.25
CA THR A 34 -3.81 -6.62 -6.94
C THR A 34 -4.20 -6.48 -5.46
N ARG A 35 -4.41 -5.24 -5.00
CA ARG A 35 -4.96 -4.98 -3.67
C ARG A 35 -5.72 -3.68 -3.61
N PHE A 36 -6.77 -3.64 -2.82
CA PHE A 36 -7.44 -2.42 -2.36
C PHE A 36 -7.04 -2.16 -0.90
N PRO A 37 -6.20 -1.13 -0.62
CA PRO A 37 -5.65 -0.90 0.70
C PRO A 37 -6.20 0.36 1.40
N PRO A 38 -7.47 0.39 1.88
CA PRO A 38 -8.01 1.56 2.57
C PRO A 38 -7.43 1.70 3.99
N GLU A 39 -7.19 2.94 4.41
CA GLU A 39 -7.02 3.25 5.84
C GLU A 39 -8.41 3.20 6.52
N PRO A 40 -8.59 2.49 7.64
CA PRO A 40 -9.89 2.39 8.31
C PRO A 40 -10.18 3.59 9.21
N ASN A 41 -10.12 4.81 8.65
CA ASN A 41 -10.34 6.08 9.36
C ASN A 41 -11.49 6.94 8.80
N GLY A 42 -12.31 6.35 7.93
CA GLY A 42 -13.46 7.01 7.31
C GLY A 42 -14.29 6.08 6.43
N PHE A 43 -15.51 6.51 6.11
CA PHE A 43 -16.41 5.78 5.21
C PHE A 43 -15.97 5.88 3.75
N LEU A 44 -16.27 4.86 2.95
CA LEU A 44 -15.99 4.92 1.52
C LEU A 44 -16.94 5.92 0.82
N HIS A 45 -16.39 6.72 -0.09
CA HIS A 45 -17.16 7.53 -1.03
C HIS A 45 -16.98 7.03 -2.47
N ILE A 46 -17.73 7.61 -3.43
CA ILE A 46 -17.71 7.22 -4.85
C ILE A 46 -16.31 7.20 -5.50
N GLY A 47 -15.38 8.03 -5.03
CA GLY A 47 -13.98 7.98 -5.49
C GLY A 47 -13.30 6.63 -5.25
N HIS A 48 -13.64 5.95 -4.14
CA HIS A 48 -13.09 4.63 -3.82
C HIS A 48 -13.67 3.55 -4.72
N ALA A 49 -14.93 3.68 -5.17
CA ALA A 49 -15.54 2.73 -6.09
C ALA A 49 -14.71 2.58 -7.38
N LYS A 50 -14.11 3.67 -7.89
CA LYS A 50 -13.18 3.59 -9.03
C LYS A 50 -11.97 2.70 -8.73
N SER A 51 -11.37 2.84 -7.55
CA SER A 51 -10.21 2.03 -7.13
C SER A 51 -10.60 0.58 -6.92
N ILE A 52 -11.75 0.31 -6.31
CA ILE A 52 -12.31 -1.04 -6.10
C ILE A 52 -12.55 -1.71 -7.44
N CYS A 53 -13.34 -1.09 -8.33
CA CYS A 53 -13.64 -1.66 -9.66
C CYS A 53 -12.38 -1.89 -10.48
N LEU A 54 -11.35 -1.04 -10.35
CA LEU A 54 -10.07 -1.25 -11.03
C LEU A 54 -9.31 -2.46 -10.45
N ASN A 55 -9.09 -2.52 -9.15
CA ASN A 55 -8.26 -3.56 -8.55
C ASN A 55 -8.92 -4.95 -8.61
N PHE A 56 -10.18 -5.03 -8.17
CA PHE A 56 -10.93 -6.30 -8.22
C PHE A 56 -11.29 -6.68 -9.65
N GLY A 57 -11.65 -5.69 -10.49
CA GLY A 57 -11.95 -5.94 -11.90
C GLY A 57 -10.75 -6.51 -12.66
N LEU A 58 -9.54 -6.00 -12.44
CA LEU A 58 -8.32 -6.55 -13.05
C LEU A 58 -8.06 -7.99 -12.58
N ALA A 59 -8.24 -8.29 -11.29
CA ALA A 59 -8.06 -9.66 -10.80
C ALA A 59 -9.07 -10.62 -11.45
N ILE A 60 -10.35 -10.23 -11.56
CA ILE A 60 -11.38 -11.05 -12.21
C ILE A 60 -11.09 -11.22 -13.71
N GLU A 61 -10.78 -10.13 -14.40
CA GLU A 61 -10.53 -10.09 -15.86
C GLU A 61 -9.39 -11.04 -16.28
N TYR A 62 -8.34 -11.15 -15.46
CA TYR A 62 -7.16 -11.96 -15.77
C TYR A 62 -7.01 -13.21 -14.90
N GLY A 63 -8.06 -13.61 -14.16
CA GLY A 63 -8.03 -14.82 -13.31
C GLY A 63 -6.98 -14.77 -12.19
N GLY A 64 -6.68 -13.57 -11.69
CA GLY A 64 -5.76 -13.31 -10.58
C GLY A 64 -6.47 -13.18 -9.22
N THR A 65 -5.74 -12.64 -8.26
CA THR A 65 -6.22 -12.39 -6.88
C THR A 65 -6.28 -10.89 -6.59
N CYS A 66 -7.19 -10.47 -5.71
CA CYS A 66 -7.24 -9.10 -5.20
C CYS A 66 -7.40 -9.11 -3.68
N ASN A 67 -6.38 -8.65 -2.96
CA ASN A 67 -6.40 -8.59 -1.51
C ASN A 67 -7.18 -7.36 -1.03
N LEU A 68 -8.06 -7.55 -0.04
CA LEU A 68 -8.48 -6.45 0.84
C LEU A 68 -7.46 -6.36 1.98
N ARG A 69 -6.81 -5.20 2.11
CA ARG A 69 -5.85 -4.94 3.19
C ARG A 69 -6.16 -3.65 3.92
N PHE A 70 -6.45 -3.70 5.20
CA PHE A 70 -6.55 -2.47 5.97
C PHE A 70 -5.16 -1.91 6.23
N ASP A 71 -4.93 -0.65 5.87
CA ASP A 71 -3.66 0.04 6.14
C ASP A 71 -3.68 0.67 7.54
N ASP A 72 -3.70 -0.22 8.55
CA ASP A 72 -3.97 0.06 9.96
C ASP A 72 -2.69 0.39 10.75
N THR A 73 -1.94 1.37 10.25
CA THR A 73 -0.66 1.79 10.85
C THR A 73 -0.79 2.90 11.89
N ASN A 74 -1.98 3.49 12.05
CA ASN A 74 -2.23 4.64 12.91
C ASN A 74 -3.29 4.32 13.97
N PRO A 75 -2.88 3.83 15.16
CA PRO A 75 -3.81 3.36 16.18
C PRO A 75 -4.73 4.46 16.75
N LEU A 76 -4.47 5.75 16.46
CA LEU A 76 -5.26 6.87 16.97
C LEU A 76 -6.47 7.23 16.10
N LYS A 77 -6.56 6.71 14.88
CA LYS A 77 -7.59 7.12 13.90
C LYS A 77 -8.47 5.97 13.42
N GLU A 78 -8.29 4.79 14.00
CA GLU A 78 -8.88 3.56 13.50
C GLU A 78 -10.03 3.12 14.40
N GLU A 79 -11.19 2.87 13.79
CA GLU A 79 -12.37 2.39 14.49
C GLU A 79 -12.98 1.19 13.75
N ASP A 80 -13.42 0.19 14.51
CA ASP A 80 -14.05 -1.03 13.98
C ASP A 80 -15.24 -0.73 13.05
N ILE A 81 -15.95 0.39 13.29
CA ILE A 81 -17.07 0.82 12.47
C ILE A 81 -16.66 1.07 11.01
N TYR A 82 -15.47 1.62 10.77
CA TYR A 82 -14.97 1.87 9.42
C TYR A 82 -14.58 0.56 8.73
N VAL A 83 -13.94 -0.36 9.46
CA VAL A 83 -13.60 -1.70 8.96
C VAL A 83 -14.86 -2.42 8.46
N GLN A 84 -15.91 -2.47 9.29
CA GLN A 84 -17.16 -3.15 8.92
C GLN A 84 -17.85 -2.47 7.73
N SER A 85 -17.96 -1.15 7.73
CA SER A 85 -18.57 -0.42 6.61
C SER A 85 -17.83 -0.62 5.30
N ILE A 86 -16.50 -0.65 5.31
CA ILE A 86 -15.68 -0.89 4.13
C ILE A 86 -15.94 -2.31 3.56
N ILE A 87 -16.01 -3.32 4.44
CA ILE A 87 -16.34 -4.70 4.05
C ILE A 87 -17.73 -4.77 3.42
N GLU A 88 -18.72 -4.11 4.02
CA GLU A 88 -20.09 -4.07 3.54
C GLU A 88 -20.20 -3.39 2.17
N ASP A 89 -19.54 -2.25 1.98
CA ASP A 89 -19.56 -1.50 0.73
C ASP A 89 -18.93 -2.28 -0.43
N ILE A 90 -17.80 -2.96 -0.20
CA ILE A 90 -17.14 -3.77 -1.24
C ILE A 90 -18.03 -4.97 -1.62
N LYS A 91 -18.65 -5.62 -0.64
CA LYS A 91 -19.62 -6.70 -0.88
C LYS A 91 -20.85 -6.19 -1.61
N TRP A 92 -21.35 -5.01 -1.26
CA TRP A 92 -22.49 -4.37 -1.90
C TRP A 92 -22.20 -4.03 -3.38
N LEU A 93 -20.96 -3.64 -3.69
CA LEU A 93 -20.48 -3.47 -5.06
C LEU A 93 -20.31 -4.78 -5.84
N GLY A 94 -20.49 -5.94 -5.19
CA GLY A 94 -20.43 -7.26 -5.82
C GLY A 94 -19.03 -7.86 -5.93
N PHE A 95 -18.05 -7.32 -5.19
CA PHE A 95 -16.68 -7.85 -5.17
C PHE A 95 -16.42 -8.71 -3.93
N SER A 96 -15.43 -9.60 -4.05
CA SER A 96 -14.93 -10.46 -2.98
C SER A 96 -13.41 -10.51 -3.03
N TRP A 97 -12.78 -10.65 -1.87
CA TRP A 97 -11.32 -10.74 -1.67
C TRP A 97 -10.91 -12.13 -1.18
N GLU A 98 -11.64 -13.16 -1.62
CA GLU A 98 -11.54 -14.53 -1.11
C GLU A 98 -11.82 -14.58 0.41
N ASP A 99 -11.18 -15.50 1.13
CA ASP A 99 -11.48 -15.78 2.55
C ASP A 99 -10.63 -14.98 3.55
N LYS A 100 -9.61 -14.24 3.08
CA LYS A 100 -8.64 -13.59 3.99
C LYS A 100 -8.57 -12.08 3.80
N ILE A 101 -8.85 -11.37 4.89
CA ILE A 101 -8.52 -9.94 5.06
C ILE A 101 -7.10 -9.87 5.61
N PHE A 102 -6.34 -8.88 5.15
CA PHE A 102 -5.01 -8.59 5.67
C PHE A 102 -5.02 -7.27 6.44
N TYR A 103 -4.14 -7.17 7.41
CA TYR A 103 -3.90 -5.95 8.17
C TYR A 103 -2.42 -5.59 8.09
N THR A 104 -2.07 -4.33 7.85
CA THR A 104 -0.66 -3.90 7.88
C THR A 104 -0.03 -4.16 9.26
N SER A 105 -0.81 -4.06 10.34
CA SER A 105 -0.38 -4.35 11.71
C SER A 105 0.11 -5.78 11.94
N GLU A 106 -0.45 -6.78 11.22
CA GLU A 106 0.04 -8.17 11.25
C GLU A 106 1.49 -8.30 10.77
N TYR A 107 2.01 -7.29 10.06
CA TYR A 107 3.38 -7.26 9.53
C TYR A 107 4.33 -6.37 10.35
N PHE A 108 3.93 -5.83 11.51
CA PHE A 108 4.80 -4.93 12.29
C PHE A 108 6.12 -5.56 12.71
N ASP A 109 6.14 -6.83 13.10
CA ASP A 109 7.40 -7.51 13.42
C ASP A 109 8.29 -7.63 12.17
N GLN A 110 7.71 -7.93 11.00
CA GLN A 110 8.45 -8.00 9.74
C GLN A 110 8.99 -6.62 9.31
N LEU A 111 8.20 -5.56 9.50
CA LEU A 111 8.61 -4.18 9.22
C LEU A 111 9.74 -3.74 10.17
N TYR A 112 9.67 -4.13 11.45
CA TYR A 112 10.72 -3.88 12.43
C TYR A 112 12.03 -4.62 12.05
N ASP A 113 11.93 -5.87 11.63
CA ASP A 113 13.09 -6.65 11.15
C ASP A 113 13.73 -6.02 9.91
N TRP A 114 12.91 -5.51 8.99
CA TRP A 114 13.41 -4.76 7.83
C TRP A 114 14.04 -3.41 8.24
N ALA A 115 13.48 -2.71 9.22
CA ALA A 115 14.11 -1.50 9.75
C ALA A 115 15.49 -1.81 10.35
N ILE A 116 15.63 -2.88 11.13
CA ILE A 116 16.93 -3.37 11.63
C ILE A 116 17.87 -3.69 10.46
N TYR A 117 17.37 -4.39 9.43
CA TYR A 117 18.16 -4.70 8.24
C TYR A 117 18.68 -3.42 7.54
N LEU A 118 17.84 -2.39 7.39
CA LEU A 118 18.22 -1.11 6.80
C LEU A 118 19.26 -0.37 7.64
N ILE A 119 19.12 -0.38 8.97
CA ILE A 119 20.12 0.21 9.88
C ILE A 119 21.46 -0.52 9.73
N LYS A 120 21.46 -1.86 9.71
CA LYS A 120 22.69 -2.67 9.50
C LYS A 120 23.36 -2.45 8.14
N LYS A 121 22.60 -1.97 7.15
CA LYS A 121 23.11 -1.60 5.83
C LYS A 121 23.58 -0.15 5.73
N ASP A 122 23.55 0.60 6.83
CA ASP A 122 23.91 2.01 6.90
C ASP A 122 23.09 2.90 5.94
N VAL A 123 21.81 2.55 5.76
CA VAL A 123 20.85 3.29 4.92
C VAL A 123 19.63 3.80 5.70
N ALA A 124 19.63 3.64 7.03
CA ALA A 124 18.63 4.19 7.95
C ALA A 124 19.31 4.60 9.26
N TYR A 125 18.84 5.69 9.88
CA TYR A 125 19.38 6.23 11.13
C TYR A 125 18.25 6.78 12.01
N VAL A 126 18.49 6.88 13.31
CA VAL A 126 17.60 7.54 14.28
C VAL A 126 17.89 9.04 14.27
N ASP A 127 16.86 9.88 14.14
CA ASP A 127 16.96 11.33 14.14
C ASP A 127 16.33 11.92 15.40
N ASP A 128 17.09 12.74 16.14
CA ASP A 128 16.63 13.37 17.39
C ASP A 128 16.18 14.82 17.18
N LEU A 129 16.20 15.32 15.94
CA LEU A 129 15.62 16.62 15.62
C LEU A 129 14.12 16.61 15.92
N ASP A 130 13.62 17.70 16.52
CA ASP A 130 12.19 17.91 16.69
C ASP A 130 11.49 18.13 15.32
N ALA A 131 10.16 18.09 15.32
CA ALA A 131 9.37 18.19 14.09
C ALA A 131 9.58 19.50 13.32
N ASP A 132 9.81 20.62 14.02
CA ASP A 132 10.05 21.92 13.40
C ASP A 132 11.44 21.97 12.77
N LYS A 133 12.45 21.39 13.43
CA LYS A 133 13.79 21.26 12.89
C LYS A 133 13.85 20.28 11.74
N ILE A 134 13.15 19.14 11.78
CA ILE A 134 13.03 18.24 10.62
C ILE A 134 12.49 19.00 9.41
N ARG A 135 11.48 19.86 9.61
CA ARG A 135 10.91 20.69 8.53
C ARG A 135 11.92 21.69 7.99
N GLU A 136 12.67 22.37 8.86
CA GLU A 136 13.72 23.31 8.48
C GLU A 136 14.85 22.61 7.69
N TYR A 137 15.27 21.42 8.11
CA TYR A 137 16.36 20.67 7.49
C TYR A 137 15.96 20.02 6.16
N ARG A 138 14.68 19.74 5.94
CA ARG A 138 14.17 19.14 4.70
C ARG A 138 14.34 20.03 3.47
N GLY A 139 14.39 21.35 3.65
CA GLY A 139 14.41 22.31 2.55
C GLY A 139 13.03 22.54 1.92
N THR A 140 13.00 23.02 0.69
CA THR A 140 11.78 23.36 -0.06
C THR A 140 11.89 22.89 -1.52
N PRO A 141 10.83 22.95 -2.35
CA PRO A 141 10.95 22.63 -3.78
C PRO A 141 11.99 23.46 -4.54
N THR A 142 12.41 24.60 -3.99
CA THR A 142 13.39 25.52 -4.58
C THR A 142 14.73 25.55 -3.84
N GLN A 143 14.86 24.89 -2.69
CA GLN A 143 16.07 24.89 -1.87
C GLN A 143 16.41 23.49 -1.38
N PRO A 144 17.65 23.01 -1.61
CA PRO A 144 18.04 21.68 -1.16
C PRO A 144 18.01 21.59 0.37
N GLY A 145 17.63 20.42 0.88
CA GLY A 145 17.75 20.11 2.30
C GLY A 145 19.20 20.02 2.76
N LYS A 146 19.37 20.00 4.08
CA LYS A 146 20.64 19.77 4.77
C LYS A 146 20.56 18.49 5.59
N ASN A 147 21.68 17.78 5.71
CA ASN A 147 21.75 16.58 6.52
C ASN A 147 21.47 16.89 8.00
N SER A 148 20.70 16.03 8.66
CA SER A 148 20.58 16.05 10.12
C SER A 148 21.96 15.88 10.76
N PRO A 149 22.26 16.55 11.89
CA PRO A 149 23.48 16.29 12.66
C PRO A 149 23.63 14.82 13.07
N PHE A 150 22.52 14.10 13.18
CA PHE A 150 22.47 12.69 13.58
C PHE A 150 22.60 11.70 12.41
N ARG A 151 22.67 12.19 11.16
CA ARG A 151 22.67 11.35 9.95
C ARG A 151 23.83 10.35 9.89
N ASN A 152 24.97 10.69 10.47
CA ASN A 152 26.19 9.88 10.42
C ASN A 152 26.45 9.12 11.74
N ARG A 153 25.41 8.86 12.54
CA ARG A 153 25.48 7.94 13.69
C ARG A 153 25.99 6.58 13.24
N SER A 154 26.75 5.91 14.11
CA SER A 154 27.19 4.54 13.84
C SER A 154 26.00 3.58 13.75
N VAL A 155 26.18 2.47 13.03
CA VAL A 155 25.20 1.39 12.97
C VAL A 155 24.85 0.89 14.38
N GLU A 156 25.86 0.75 15.24
CA GLU A 156 25.71 0.28 16.62
C GLU A 156 24.84 1.25 17.45
N GLU A 157 25.11 2.56 17.35
CA GLU A 157 24.32 3.58 18.05
C GLU A 157 22.87 3.61 17.55
N ASN A 158 22.65 3.56 16.24
CA ASN A 158 21.31 3.53 15.67
C ASN A 158 20.52 2.29 16.10
N LEU A 159 21.16 1.12 16.17
CA LEU A 159 20.51 -0.10 16.63
C LEU A 159 20.11 -0.03 18.12
N ASP A 160 20.97 0.52 18.98
CA ASP A 160 20.65 0.74 20.40
C ASP A 160 19.45 1.68 20.54
N LEU A 161 19.53 2.86 19.91
CA LEU A 161 18.49 3.88 19.98
C LEU A 161 17.15 3.36 19.45
N PHE A 162 17.14 2.72 18.28
CA PHE A 162 15.92 2.20 17.68
C PHE A 162 15.28 1.09 18.52
N LYS A 163 16.10 0.25 19.16
CA LYS A 163 15.60 -0.77 20.09
C LYS A 163 14.95 -0.17 21.34
N ARG A 164 15.43 1.00 21.80
CA ARG A 164 14.86 1.72 22.95
C ARG A 164 13.57 2.49 22.62
N MET A 165 13.30 2.73 21.33
CA MET A 165 12.06 3.37 20.86
C MET A 165 10.88 2.41 20.77
N LYS A 166 11.14 1.12 20.58
CA LYS A 166 10.11 0.05 20.58
C LYS A 166 9.60 -0.20 21.99
#